data_AF-A0AAN7SFC5-F1
#
_entry.id   AF-A0AAN7SFC5-F1
#
_cell.length_a   1.000
_cell.length_b   1.000
_cell.length_c   1.000
_cell.angle_alpha   90.00
_cell.angle_beta   90.00
_cell.angle_gamma   90.00
#
_symmetry.space_group_name_H-M   'P 1'
#
loop_
_entity.id
_entity.type
_entity.pdbx_description
1 polymer ?
#
loop_
_entity_poly.entity_id
_entity_poly.type
_entity_poly.pdbx_seq_one_letter_code
_entity_poly.pdbx_strand_id
1 'polypeptide(L)'
;MERVLETSHQIIFKNTKILTNDKRWIDKTIKVATWNVRGLAQKEMELAKELANMKIDFAAIPETKKKKKGSKYVDEYMMFYSGVRQEQRASKGIALYIHKKWEENIKNYEYINERIITSRIKSARGNVTLIAIYAPEEEKADESKTFYKNYSL
;
A
#
# COMPACT_ATOMS: atom_id res chain seq x y z
N MET A 1 -6.66 24.74 16.63
CA MET A 1 -7.51 23.66 16.05
C MET A 1 -6.63 22.43 15.82
N GLU A 2 -6.19 21.81 16.92
CA GLU A 2 -5.44 20.55 16.93
C GLU A 2 -6.45 19.42 17.08
N ARG A 3 -6.80 18.77 15.97
CA ARG A 3 -7.54 17.51 16.00
C ARG A 3 -7.34 16.70 14.72
N VAL A 4 -6.09 16.64 14.26
CA VAL A 4 -5.71 15.90 13.06
C VAL A 4 -4.82 14.73 13.51
N LEU A 5 -5.43 13.53 13.53
CA LEU A 5 -4.78 12.20 13.42
C LEU A 5 -4.16 11.57 14.69
N GLU A 6 -4.99 11.11 15.62
CA GLU A 6 -4.70 9.88 16.40
C GLU A 6 -4.83 8.67 15.46
N THR A 7 -3.83 8.44 14.63
CA THR A 7 -3.77 7.28 13.74
C THR A 7 -2.44 6.57 13.89
N SER A 8 -2.47 5.27 14.10
CA SER A 8 -1.27 4.44 14.24
C SER A 8 -0.59 4.28 12.88
N HIS A 9 0.69 4.64 12.81
CA HIS A 9 1.56 4.32 11.68
C HIS A 9 2.77 3.51 12.16
N GLN A 10 3.23 2.57 11.34
CA GLN A 10 4.49 1.87 11.57
C GLN A 10 5.39 2.09 10.37
N ILE A 11 6.66 2.39 10.62
CA ILE A 11 7.68 2.59 9.59
C ILE A 11 8.77 1.55 9.81
N ILE A 12 9.08 0.80 8.76
CA ILE A 12 10.10 -0.24 8.74
C ILE A 12 11.14 0.13 7.69
N PHE A 13 12.42 0.00 8.06
CA PHE A 13 13.56 0.25 7.19
C PHE A 13 14.16 -1.07 6.72
N LYS A 14 14.41 -1.20 5.42
CA LYS A 14 15.09 -2.36 4.83
C LYS A 14 16.18 -1.91 3.87
N ASN A 15 17.42 -2.29 4.12
CA ASN A 15 18.53 -1.99 3.21
C ASN A 15 18.47 -2.89 1.98
N THR A 16 18.54 -2.31 0.78
CA THR A 16 18.70 -3.03 -0.48
C THR A 16 19.60 -2.24 -1.44
N LYS A 17 19.84 -2.77 -2.64
CA LYS A 17 20.41 -2.02 -3.75
C LYS A 17 19.36 -1.84 -4.85
N ILE A 18 19.35 -0.69 -5.53
CA ILE A 18 18.37 -0.37 -6.59
C ILE A 18 19.07 0.01 -7.90
N LEU A 19 18.44 -0.31 -9.04
CA LEU A 19 18.97 0.03 -10.37
C LEU A 19 18.52 1.44 -10.68
N THR A 20 19.47 2.33 -10.95
CA THR A 20 19.18 3.67 -11.47
C THR A 20 19.01 3.63 -12.99
N ASN A 21 18.43 4.69 -13.56
CA ASN A 21 18.16 4.77 -15.01
C ASN A 21 19.44 4.71 -15.86
N ASP A 22 20.59 5.12 -15.30
CA ASP A 22 21.93 4.99 -15.90
C ASP A 22 22.60 3.63 -15.63
N LYS A 23 21.81 2.63 -15.23
CA LYS A 23 22.21 1.23 -15.00
C LYS A 23 23.24 1.01 -13.88
N ARG A 24 23.36 1.94 -12.93
CA ARG A 24 24.21 1.76 -11.73
C ARG A 24 23.41 1.17 -10.57
N TRP A 25 24.09 0.39 -9.73
CA TRP A 25 23.51 -0.14 -8.49
C TRP A 25 23.92 0.74 -7.32
N ILE A 26 22.95 1.34 -6.64
CA ILE A 26 23.21 2.14 -5.44
C ILE A 26 22.63 1.46 -4.20
N ASP A 27 23.37 1.46 -3.09
CA ASP A 27 22.83 1.09 -1.79
C ASP A 27 21.77 2.11 -1.38
N LYS A 28 20.58 1.59 -1.06
CA LYS A 28 19.45 2.39 -0.69
C LYS A 28 18.65 1.67 0.38
N THR A 29 18.42 2.37 1.48
CA THR A 29 17.41 1.96 2.45
C THR A 29 16.05 2.19 1.82
N ILE A 30 15.30 1.10 1.60
CA ILE A 30 13.87 1.16 1.35
C ILE A 30 13.19 1.52 2.67
N LYS A 31 12.36 2.55 2.63
CA LYS A 31 11.43 2.90 3.70
C LYS A 31 10.04 2.39 3.35
N VAL A 32 9.52 1.49 4.17
CA VAL A 32 8.15 0.99 4.06
C VAL A 32 7.33 1.56 5.21
N ALA A 33 6.12 2.02 4.92
CA ALA A 33 5.18 2.44 5.94
C ALA A 33 3.87 1.66 5.85
N THR A 34 3.18 1.56 6.97
CA THR A 34 1.75 1.31 7.00
C THR A 34 1.07 2.40 7.81
N TRP A 35 -0.08 2.87 7.33
CA TRP A 35 -0.82 3.95 7.98
C TRP A 35 -2.33 3.71 7.79
N ASN A 36 -3.03 3.42 8.88
CA ASN A 36 -4.49 3.37 8.87
C ASN A 36 -5.07 4.79 8.98
N VAL A 37 -5.74 5.26 7.93
CA VAL A 37 -6.35 6.62 7.87
C VAL A 37 -7.87 6.64 8.10
N ARG A 38 -8.48 5.49 8.44
CA ARG A 38 -9.93 5.27 8.70
C ARG A 38 -10.87 5.77 7.59
N GLY A 39 -10.38 5.80 6.35
CA GLY A 39 -11.06 6.32 5.17
C GLY A 39 -10.17 7.29 4.40
N LEU A 40 -9.92 6.99 3.14
CA LEU A 40 -8.93 7.69 2.31
C LEU A 40 -9.57 8.76 1.40
N ALA A 41 -10.90 8.80 1.30
CA ALA A 41 -11.59 9.81 0.49
C ALA A 41 -11.16 11.22 0.91
N GLN A 42 -10.82 12.06 -0.07
CA GLN A 42 -10.35 13.45 0.10
C GLN A 42 -9.00 13.64 0.82
N LYS A 43 -8.40 12.59 1.39
CA LYS A 43 -7.10 12.65 2.08
C LYS A 43 -5.91 12.18 1.25
N GLU A 44 -6.15 11.72 0.02
CA GLU A 44 -5.12 11.10 -0.83
C GLU A 44 -3.91 12.01 -1.05
N MET A 45 -4.16 13.30 -1.34
CA MET A 45 -3.12 14.29 -1.63
C MET A 45 -2.33 14.65 -0.37
N GLU A 46 -3.01 14.87 0.76
CA GLU A 46 -2.37 15.17 2.05
C GLU A 46 -1.48 14.01 2.49
N LEU A 47 -2.02 12.78 2.44
CA LEU A 47 -1.27 11.57 2.75
C LEU A 47 -0.05 11.41 1.83
N ALA A 48 -0.20 11.63 0.51
CA ALA A 48 0.92 11.52 -0.41
C ALA A 48 2.05 12.51 -0.09
N LYS A 49 1.71 13.75 0.29
CA LYS A 49 2.68 14.76 0.72
C LYS A 49 3.37 14.37 2.03
N GLU A 50 2.64 13.84 3.01
CA GLU A 50 3.23 13.36 4.26
C GLU A 50 4.19 12.19 4.02
N LEU A 51 3.79 11.22 3.18
CA LEU A 51 4.66 10.12 2.77
C LEU A 51 5.93 10.64 2.07
N ALA A 52 5.80 11.63 1.17
CA ALA A 52 6.94 12.28 0.51
C ALA A 52 7.88 12.97 1.52
N ASN A 53 7.32 13.72 2.48
CA ASN A 53 8.09 14.39 3.54
C ASN A 53 8.89 13.40 4.39
N MET A 54 8.31 12.23 4.70
CA MET A 54 8.99 11.14 5.42
C MET A 54 9.94 10.32 4.52
N LYS A 55 9.95 10.59 3.21
CA LYS A 55 10.71 9.90 2.17
C LYS A 55 10.35 8.41 2.07
N ILE A 56 9.07 8.08 2.22
CA ILE A 56 8.59 6.70 2.13
C ILE A 56 8.70 6.19 0.69
N ASP A 57 9.18 4.97 0.52
CA ASP A 57 9.25 4.32 -0.81
C ASP A 57 7.93 3.62 -1.13
N PHE A 58 7.42 2.87 -0.15
CA PHE A 58 6.23 2.05 -0.29
C PHE A 58 5.34 2.22 0.94
N ALA A 59 4.03 2.45 0.75
CA ALA A 59 3.09 2.54 1.86
C ALA A 59 1.86 1.67 1.65
N ALA A 60 1.51 0.85 2.66
CA ALA A 60 0.26 0.09 2.70
C ALA A 60 -0.77 0.82 3.56
N ILE A 61 -1.87 1.24 2.96
CA ILE A 61 -2.93 2.02 3.59
C ILE A 61 -4.17 1.14 3.68
N PRO A 62 -4.43 0.49 4.83
CA PRO A 62 -5.66 -0.28 5.04
C PRO A 62 -6.87 0.63 5.27
N GLU A 63 -8.05 0.02 5.26
CA GLU A 63 -9.34 0.68 5.57
C GLU A 63 -9.62 1.95 4.75
N THR A 64 -9.24 1.94 3.47
CA THR A 64 -9.42 3.10 2.59
C THR A 64 -10.88 3.46 2.34
N LYS A 65 -11.79 2.50 2.56
CA LYS A 65 -13.23 2.59 2.24
C LYS A 65 -13.47 2.93 0.76
N LYS A 66 -12.53 2.56 -0.12
CA LYS A 66 -12.69 2.75 -1.57
C LYS A 66 -13.66 1.73 -2.16
N LYS A 67 -14.18 2.08 -3.34
CA LYS A 67 -14.92 1.18 -4.23
C LYS A 67 -14.06 0.87 -5.45
N LYS A 68 -14.36 -0.26 -6.09
CA LYS A 68 -13.66 -0.78 -7.27
C LYS A 68 -12.18 -1.02 -7.02
N LYS A 69 -11.47 -1.42 -8.06
CA LYS A 69 -10.02 -1.54 -8.10
C LYS A 69 -9.45 -0.72 -9.25
N GLY A 70 -8.21 -0.29 -9.12
CA GLY A 70 -7.51 0.45 -10.16
C GLY A 70 -6.22 1.08 -9.65
N SER A 71 -5.56 1.83 -10.54
CA SER A 71 -4.38 2.62 -10.22
C SER A 71 -4.56 4.07 -10.65
N LYS A 72 -3.87 4.98 -9.97
CA LYS A 72 -3.73 6.38 -10.40
C LYS A 72 -2.50 7.01 -9.77
N TYR A 73 -2.02 8.09 -10.36
CA TYR A 73 -1.01 8.93 -9.72
C TYR A 73 -1.65 9.86 -8.69
N VAL A 74 -0.97 10.01 -7.56
CA VAL A 74 -1.26 10.99 -6.52
C VAL A 74 0.07 11.57 -6.08
N ASP A 75 0.32 12.83 -6.47
CA ASP A 75 1.59 13.51 -6.21
C ASP A 75 2.80 12.69 -6.69
N GLU A 76 3.75 12.34 -5.80
CA GLU A 76 4.94 11.57 -6.15
C GLU A 76 4.75 10.04 -6.18
N TYR A 77 3.52 9.56 -6.05
CA TYR A 77 3.21 8.14 -5.89
C TYR A 77 2.25 7.63 -6.96
N MET A 78 2.50 6.41 -7.43
CA MET A 78 1.48 5.58 -8.05
C MET A 78 0.72 4.84 -6.94
N MET A 79 -0.56 5.13 -6.82
CA MET A 79 -1.47 4.46 -5.88
C MET A 79 -2.22 3.35 -6.60
N PHE A 80 -1.97 2.11 -6.21
CA PHE A 80 -2.83 0.96 -6.49
C PHE A 80 -3.90 0.89 -5.41
N TYR A 81 -5.15 0.67 -5.76
CA TYR A 81 -6.23 0.53 -4.79
C TYR A 81 -7.18 -0.62 -5.16
N SER A 82 -7.71 -1.26 -4.13
CA SER A 82 -8.70 -2.32 -4.23
C SER A 82 -9.72 -2.14 -3.12
N GLY A 83 -10.99 -2.17 -3.47
CA GLY A 83 -12.10 -1.92 -2.58
C GLY A 83 -13.32 -2.73 -2.98
N VAL A 84 -14.43 -2.51 -2.27
CA VAL A 84 -15.68 -3.25 -2.50
C VAL A 84 -16.31 -2.93 -3.86
N ARG A 85 -17.26 -3.76 -4.32
CA ARG A 85 -18.03 -3.49 -5.54
C ARG A 85 -18.82 -2.18 -5.45
N GLN A 86 -19.20 -1.61 -6.60
CA GLN A 86 -19.83 -0.30 -6.64
C GLN A 86 -21.17 -0.28 -5.91
N GLU A 87 -21.91 -1.39 -5.99
CA GLU A 87 -23.22 -1.59 -5.37
C GLU A 87 -23.16 -1.73 -3.84
N GLN A 88 -22.00 -2.07 -3.28
CA GLN A 88 -21.84 -2.33 -1.85
C GLN A 88 -21.57 -1.04 -1.06
N ARG A 89 -21.92 -1.05 0.23
CA ARG A 89 -21.54 0.03 1.15
C ARG A 89 -20.02 0.03 1.33
N ALA A 90 -19.41 1.21 1.17
CA ALA A 90 -18.00 1.43 1.40
C ALA A 90 -17.63 1.08 2.86
N SER A 91 -16.93 -0.04 3.03
CA SER A 91 -16.63 -0.63 4.34
C SER A 91 -15.22 -1.20 4.42
N LYS A 92 -14.67 -1.60 3.27
CA LYS A 92 -13.34 -2.20 3.15
C LYS A 92 -12.52 -1.45 2.10
N GLY A 93 -11.25 -1.80 2.00
CA GLY A 93 -10.39 -1.36 0.94
C GLY A 93 -8.96 -1.19 1.41
N ILE A 94 -8.02 -1.42 0.51
CA ILE A 94 -6.60 -1.23 0.73
C ILE A 94 -6.03 -0.41 -0.43
N ALA A 95 -5.01 0.40 -0.14
CA ALA A 95 -4.19 1.01 -1.15
C ALA A 95 -2.71 0.72 -0.90
N LEU A 96 -1.97 0.52 -1.99
CA LEU A 96 -0.52 0.43 -2.02
C LEU A 96 0.01 1.65 -2.78
N TYR A 97 0.73 2.50 -2.07
CA TYR A 97 1.44 3.64 -2.64
C TYR A 97 2.86 3.21 -2.96
N ILE A 98 3.27 3.39 -4.21
CA ILE A 98 4.64 3.16 -4.67
C ILE A 98 5.17 4.48 -5.21
N HIS A 99 6.27 4.98 -4.64
CA HIS A 99 6.89 6.21 -5.10
C HIS A 99 7.32 6.07 -6.57
N LYS A 100 6.99 7.06 -7.41
CA LYS A 100 7.22 7.09 -8.88
C LYS A 100 8.63 6.70 -9.32
N LYS A 101 9.65 6.94 -8.49
CA LYS A 101 11.04 6.51 -8.77
C LYS A 101 11.22 4.99 -8.89
N TRP A 102 10.24 4.20 -8.48
CA TRP A 102 10.22 2.74 -8.60
C TRP A 102 9.34 2.24 -9.75
N GLU A 103 8.73 3.13 -10.51
CA GLU A 103 7.75 2.77 -11.54
C GLU A 103 8.32 1.82 -12.58
N GLU A 104 9.49 2.14 -13.13
CA GLU A 104 10.19 1.29 -14.12
C GLU A 104 10.64 -0.06 -13.53
N ASN A 105 10.70 -0.18 -12.21
CA ASN A 105 11.08 -1.40 -11.51
C ASN A 105 9.89 -2.33 -11.25
N ILE A 106 8.64 -1.86 -11.39
CA ILE A 106 7.46 -2.69 -11.20
C ILE A 106 7.39 -3.74 -12.31
N LYS A 107 7.36 -5.01 -11.93
CA LYS A 107 7.25 -6.16 -12.84
C LYS A 107 5.83 -6.65 -12.99
N ASN A 108 5.10 -6.69 -11.89
CA ASN A 108 3.68 -7.01 -11.89
C ASN A 108 3.00 -6.44 -10.64
N TYR A 109 1.68 -6.45 -10.65
CA TYR A 109 0.84 -6.19 -9.49
C TYR A 109 -0.47 -6.96 -9.64
N GLU A 110 -1.08 -7.32 -8.52
CA GLU A 110 -2.35 -8.04 -8.49
C GLU A 110 -3.27 -7.48 -7.41
N TYR A 111 -4.54 -7.29 -7.77
CA TYR A 111 -5.62 -6.98 -6.83
C TYR A 111 -6.32 -8.29 -6.47
N ILE A 112 -5.83 -8.96 -5.42
CA ILE A 112 -6.35 -10.27 -5.01
C ILE A 112 -7.79 -10.12 -4.49
N ASN A 113 -8.02 -9.15 -3.59
CA ASN A 113 -9.34 -8.80 -3.08
C ASN A 113 -9.32 -7.38 -2.48
N GLU A 114 -10.39 -6.97 -1.79
CA GLU A 114 -10.49 -5.65 -1.16
C GLU A 114 -9.59 -5.45 0.08
N ARG A 115 -8.86 -6.49 0.50
CA ARG A 115 -7.93 -6.50 1.63
C ARG A 115 -6.48 -6.78 1.24
N ILE A 116 -6.22 -7.30 0.04
CA ILE A 116 -4.90 -7.76 -0.39
C ILE A 116 -4.54 -7.19 -1.77
N ILE A 117 -3.40 -6.50 -1.83
CA ILE A 117 -2.72 -6.09 -3.08
C ILE A 117 -1.29 -6.62 -3.03
N THR A 118 -0.81 -7.16 -4.15
CA THR A 118 0.60 -7.54 -4.30
C THR A 118 1.25 -6.73 -5.40
N SER A 119 2.55 -6.49 -5.28
CA SER A 119 3.37 -5.94 -6.37
C SER A 119 4.78 -6.50 -6.32
N ARG A 120 5.31 -6.93 -7.46
CA ARG A 120 6.69 -7.38 -7.58
C ARG A 120 7.57 -6.28 -8.16
N ILE A 121 8.60 -5.93 -7.42
CA ILE A 121 9.56 -4.87 -7.75
C ILE A 121 10.93 -5.49 -8.04
N LYS A 122 11.58 -5.10 -9.13
CA LYS A 122 12.96 -5.48 -9.43
C LYS A 122 13.94 -4.62 -8.64
N SER A 123 14.81 -5.25 -7.85
CA SER A 123 15.94 -4.64 -7.15
C SER A 123 17.27 -5.24 -7.62
N ALA A 124 18.41 -4.78 -7.08
CA ALA A 124 19.73 -5.34 -7.40
C ALA A 124 19.93 -6.74 -6.91
N ARG A 125 19.35 -7.01 -5.74
CA ARG A 125 19.53 -8.27 -5.04
C ARG A 125 18.46 -9.28 -5.47
N GLY A 126 17.78 -9.03 -6.59
CA GLY A 126 16.67 -9.84 -7.10
C GLY A 126 15.31 -9.13 -6.99
N ASN A 127 14.24 -9.91 -7.05
CA ASN A 127 12.88 -9.38 -6.98
C ASN A 127 12.39 -9.28 -5.53
N VAL A 128 11.76 -8.16 -5.18
CA VAL A 128 11.07 -7.94 -3.90
C VAL A 128 9.57 -7.99 -4.17
N THR A 129 8.83 -8.82 -3.43
CA THR A 129 7.37 -8.81 -3.47
C THR A 129 6.86 -7.99 -2.30
N LEU A 130 6.11 -6.92 -2.61
CA LEU A 130 5.33 -6.16 -1.65
C LEU A 130 3.96 -6.84 -1.53
N ILE A 131 3.55 -7.15 -0.30
CA ILE A 131 2.22 -7.67 0.01
C ILE A 131 1.58 -6.68 0.96
N ALA A 132 0.65 -5.87 0.45
CA ALA A 132 -0.18 -5.02 1.26
C ALA A 132 -1.40 -5.85 1.67
N ILE A 133 -1.56 -6.08 2.97
CA ILE A 133 -2.63 -6.92 3.53
C ILE A 133 -3.09 -6.34 4.87
N TYR A 134 -4.38 -6.48 5.17
CA TYR A 134 -4.91 -6.25 6.52
C TYR A 134 -5.98 -7.27 6.88
N ALA A 135 -6.01 -7.64 8.17
CA ALA A 135 -6.93 -8.63 8.69
C ALA A 135 -8.39 -8.11 8.72
N PRO A 136 -9.38 -9.01 8.61
CA PRO A 136 -10.77 -8.70 8.94
C PRO A 136 -10.96 -8.39 10.42
N GLU A 137 -12.03 -7.65 10.73
CA GLU A 137 -12.44 -7.38 12.11
C GLU A 137 -12.88 -8.68 12.79
N GLU A 138 -12.48 -8.90 14.04
CA GLU A 138 -12.81 -10.11 14.80
C GLU A 138 -14.32 -10.27 15.04
N GLU A 139 -15.03 -9.14 15.17
CA GLU A 139 -16.49 -9.11 15.37
C GLU A 139 -17.27 -9.75 14.20
N LYS A 140 -16.65 -9.94 13.03
CA LYS A 140 -17.21 -10.66 11.87
C LYS A 140 -16.62 -12.06 11.79
N ALA A 141 -16.95 -12.90 12.76
CA ALA A 141 -16.35 -14.22 12.95
C ALA A 141 -16.35 -15.10 11.67
N ASP A 142 -17.43 -15.11 10.88
CA ASP A 142 -17.51 -15.91 9.66
C ASP A 142 -16.62 -15.38 8.53
N GLU A 143 -16.55 -14.05 8.37
CA GLU A 143 -15.63 -13.41 7.42
C GLU A 143 -14.18 -13.68 7.83
N SER A 144 -13.89 -13.56 9.12
CA SER A 144 -12.58 -13.79 9.72
C SER A 144 -12.09 -15.22 9.50
N LYS A 145 -12.91 -16.22 9.86
CA LYS A 145 -12.62 -17.63 9.63
C LYS A 145 -12.39 -17.94 8.16
N THR A 146 -13.22 -17.41 7.28
CA THR A 146 -13.11 -17.63 5.82
C THR A 146 -11.80 -17.04 5.29
N PHE A 147 -11.45 -15.83 5.72
CA PHE A 147 -10.20 -15.18 5.33
C PHE A 147 -8.98 -15.99 5.76
N TYR A 148 -8.91 -16.39 7.03
CA TYR A 148 -7.77 -17.17 7.54
C TYR A 148 -7.71 -18.57 6.93
N LYS A 149 -8.85 -19.19 6.59
CA LYS A 149 -8.86 -20.48 5.86
C LYS A 149 -8.27 -20.36 4.45
N ASN A 150 -8.55 -19.26 3.75
CA ASN A 150 -8.12 -19.07 2.36
C ASN A 150 -6.66 -18.59 2.23
N TYR A 151 -6.10 -17.98 3.28
CA TYR A 151 -4.79 -17.32 3.24
C TYR A 151 -3.85 -17.69 4.40
N SER A 152 -4.12 -18.79 5.13
CA SER A 152 -3.13 -19.38 6.02
C SER A 152 -2.01 -20.02 5.19
N LEU A 153 -0.77 -19.72 5.55
CA LEU A 153 0.44 -20.33 4.98
C LEU A 153 0.69 -21.71 5.59
#